data_AF-A0A1B7WTV3-F1
#
_entry.id   AF-A0A1B7WTV3-F1
#
_cell.length_a   1.000
_cell.length_b   1.000
_cell.length_c   1.000
_cell.angle_alpha   90.00
_cell.angle_beta   90.00
_cell.angle_gamma   90.00
#
_symmetry.space_group_name_H-M   'P 1'
#
loop_
_entity.id
_entity.type
_entity.pdbx_description
1 polymer ?
#
loop_
_entity_poly.entity_id
_entity_poly.type
_entity_poly.pdbx_seq_one_letter_code
_entity_poly.pdbx_strand_id
1 'polypeptide(L)'
;SFEPDESYYIGEKKANPDLAIEINITSGSIDKLEKYKRFNITEVWFWENNQLSLYYLKNDNYEQINQSELLPDLDIDLLASCVLMPSIIDARTAFIKGIKK
;
A
#
# COMPACT_ATOMS: atom_id res chain seq x y z
N SER A 1 14.17 -11.84 7.88
CA SER A 1 14.21 -11.30 6.51
C SER A 1 13.42 -10.00 6.46
N PHE A 2 13.84 -9.01 5.66
CA PHE A 2 13.07 -7.81 5.32
C PHE A 2 12.56 -7.98 3.90
N GLU A 3 11.35 -8.53 3.76
CA GLU A 3 10.70 -8.81 2.49
C GLU A 3 9.21 -8.51 2.70
N PRO A 4 8.68 -7.43 2.11
CA PRO A 4 7.23 -7.25 1.99
C PRO A 4 6.66 -8.27 1.00
N ASP A 5 5.34 -8.48 1.04
CA ASP A 5 4.66 -9.32 0.04
C ASP A 5 4.79 -8.71 -1.36
N GLU A 6 4.77 -7.37 -1.45
CA GLU A 6 5.07 -6.65 -2.69
C GLU A 6 5.75 -5.30 -2.40
N SER A 7 6.59 -4.80 -3.31
CA SER A 7 7.21 -3.49 -3.13
C SER A 7 7.57 -2.77 -4.43
N TYR A 8 7.56 -1.44 -4.36
CA TYR A 8 7.77 -0.59 -5.51
C TYR A 8 8.77 0.53 -5.19
N TYR A 9 9.65 0.79 -6.16
CA TYR A 9 10.44 2.02 -6.23
C TYR A 9 9.64 3.04 -7.05
N ILE A 10 9.43 4.24 -6.52
CA ILE A 10 8.74 5.31 -7.22
C ILE A 10 9.80 6.23 -7.82
N GLY A 11 9.90 6.21 -9.15
CA GLY A 11 10.99 6.86 -9.88
C GLY A 11 12.22 5.95 -9.99
N GLU A 12 13.30 6.31 -9.30
CA GLU A 12 14.59 5.61 -9.41
C GLU A 12 14.79 4.55 -8.32
N LYS A 13 15.56 3.51 -8.65
CA LYS A 13 15.92 2.47 -7.69
C LYS A 13 16.92 3.01 -6.67
N LYS A 14 16.68 2.72 -5.39
CA LYS A 14 17.53 3.12 -4.27
C LYS A 14 17.76 1.96 -3.29
N ALA A 15 18.33 2.25 -2.12
CA ALA A 15 18.69 1.21 -1.13
C ALA A 15 17.48 0.39 -0.65
N ASN A 16 16.34 1.06 -0.43
CA ASN A 16 15.09 0.45 0.02
C ASN A 16 13.92 0.99 -0.84
N PRO A 17 12.84 0.22 -1.05
CA PRO A 17 11.69 0.67 -1.81
C PRO A 17 11.00 1.87 -1.16
N ASP A 18 10.20 2.59 -1.94
CA ASP A 18 9.37 3.70 -1.46
C ASP A 18 8.10 3.17 -0.80
N LEU A 19 7.46 2.21 -1.47
CA LEU A 19 6.20 1.61 -1.09
C LEU A 19 6.39 0.12 -0.79
N ALA A 20 5.88 -0.31 0.36
CA ALA A 20 5.72 -1.72 0.71
C ALA A 20 4.24 -2.06 0.89
N ILE A 21 3.83 -3.23 0.42
CA ILE A 21 2.47 -3.76 0.61
C ILE A 21 2.55 -5.08 1.35
N GLU A 22 1.68 -5.22 2.34
CA GLU A 22 1.58 -6.37 3.24
C GLU A 22 0.15 -6.89 3.25
N ILE A 23 -0.02 -8.19 3.02
CA ILE A 23 -1.30 -8.88 3.06
C ILE A 23 -1.42 -9.53 4.44
N ASN A 24 -2.04 -8.82 5.38
CA ASN A 24 -2.24 -9.32 6.73
C ASN A 24 -3.52 -10.16 6.78
N ILE A 25 -3.33 -11.49 6.80
CA ILE A 25 -4.42 -12.45 7.05
C ILE A 25 -4.57 -12.72 8.55
N THR A 26 -3.56 -12.39 9.38
CA THR A 26 -3.56 -12.54 10.84
C THR A 26 -3.02 -11.28 11.54
N SER A 27 -3.54 -10.99 12.73
CA SER A 27 -3.56 -9.68 13.44
C SER A 27 -2.20 -9.13 13.97
N GLY A 28 -1.08 -9.38 13.29
CA GLY A 28 0.28 -9.00 13.71
C GLY A 28 0.80 -7.66 13.17
N SER A 29 -0.06 -6.67 12.89
CA SER A 29 0.26 -5.50 12.06
C SER A 29 1.23 -4.48 12.68
N ILE A 30 1.23 -4.29 14.00
CA ILE A 30 1.98 -3.20 14.65
C ILE A 30 3.50 -3.46 14.68
N ASP A 31 3.96 -4.69 14.90
CA ASP A 31 5.38 -5.02 14.95
C ASP A 31 6.09 -4.85 13.59
N LYS A 32 5.33 -4.91 12.49
CA LYS A 32 5.86 -4.74 11.13
C LYS A 32 6.24 -3.28 10.84
N LEU A 33 5.47 -2.30 11.33
CA LEU A 33 5.76 -0.87 11.12
C LEU A 33 7.11 -0.47 11.71
N GLU A 34 7.44 -0.94 12.92
CA GLU A 34 8.74 -0.67 13.55
C GLU A 34 9.92 -1.21 12.72
N LYS A 35 9.72 -2.34 12.04
CA LYS A 35 10.70 -2.89 11.11
C LYS A 35 10.82 -2.02 9.87
N TYR A 36 9.70 -1.64 9.23
CA TYR A 36 9.70 -0.76 8.05
C TYR A 36 10.34 0.59 8.30
N LYS A 37 10.13 1.14 9.50
CA LYS A 37 10.77 2.38 9.96
C LYS A 37 12.30 2.26 9.94
N ARG A 38 12.87 1.14 10.42
CA ARG A 38 14.34 0.92 10.39
C ARG A 38 14.93 0.91 8.98
N PHE A 39 14.12 0.61 7.97
CA PHE A 39 14.52 0.63 6.56
C PHE A 39 14.11 1.94 5.84
N ASN A 40 13.54 2.92 6.55
CA ASN A 40 13.07 4.18 5.98
C ASN A 40 12.12 3.99 4.79
N ILE A 41 11.20 3.02 4.87
CA ILE A 41 10.16 2.87 3.84
C ILE A 41 9.18 4.04 3.97
N THR A 42 8.98 4.75 2.88
CA THR A 42 8.22 6.01 2.88
C THR A 42 6.75 5.77 3.15
N GLU A 43 6.16 4.76 2.52
CA GLU A 43 4.75 4.41 2.69
C GLU A 43 4.58 2.89 2.81
N VAL A 44 3.70 2.44 3.70
CA VAL A 44 3.39 1.03 3.94
C VAL A 44 1.89 0.83 3.90
N TRP A 45 1.43 -0.11 3.07
CA TRP A 45 0.01 -0.45 2.93
C TRP A 45 -0.26 -1.84 3.50
N PHE A 46 -1.32 -1.94 4.29
CA PHE A 46 -1.80 -3.22 4.80
C PHE A 46 -3.16 -3.53 4.19
N TRP A 47 -3.27 -4.70 3.56
CA TRP A 47 -4.54 -5.29 3.20
C TRP A 47 -4.99 -6.22 4.32
N GLU A 48 -6.06 -5.86 5.03
CA GLU A 48 -6.64 -6.64 6.12
C GLU A 48 -8.16 -6.43 6.14
N ASN A 49 -8.93 -7.48 6.45
CA ASN A 49 -10.40 -7.39 6.55
C ASN A 49 -11.08 -6.72 5.35
N ASN A 50 -10.61 -7.02 4.13
CA ASN A 50 -11.10 -6.46 2.87
C ASN A 50 -10.94 -4.93 2.73
N GLN A 51 -10.01 -4.34 3.49
CA GLN A 51 -9.72 -2.91 3.47
C GLN A 51 -8.22 -2.68 3.31
N LEU A 52 -7.87 -1.55 2.71
CA LEU A 52 -6.49 -1.10 2.59
C LEU A 52 -6.24 0.03 3.59
N SER A 53 -5.32 -0.19 4.53
CA SER A 53 -4.88 0.83 5.49
C SER A 53 -3.49 1.33 5.09
N LEU A 54 -3.35 2.65 4.96
CA LEU A 54 -2.13 3.29 4.49
C LEU A 54 -1.43 3.98 5.66
N TYR A 55 -0.10 3.87 5.69
CA TYR A 55 0.74 4.51 6.69
C TYR A 55 1.89 5.24 6.01
N TYR A 56 2.09 6.51 6.34
CA TYR A 56 3.17 7.34 5.83
C TYR A 56 4.20 7.62 6.92
N LEU A 57 5.49 7.50 6.59
CA LEU A 57 6.58 7.78 7.53
C LEU A 57 6.84 9.29 7.61
N LYS A 58 6.47 9.90 8.74
CA LYS A 58 6.66 11.33 9.02
C LYS A 58 7.39 11.52 10.34
N ASN A 59 8.49 12.28 10.33
CA ASN A 59 9.30 12.57 11.53
C ASN A 59 9.60 11.30 12.35
N ASP A 60 10.11 10.25 11.68
CA ASP A 60 10.43 8.94 12.26
C ASP A 60 9.25 8.18 12.89
N ASN A 61 8.00 8.50 12.55
CA ASN A 61 6.83 7.73 12.98
C ASN A 61 5.85 7.52 11.83
N TYR A 62 5.19 6.36 11.82
CA TYR A 62 4.13 6.12 10.87
C TYR A 62 2.83 6.76 11.36
N GLU A 63 2.23 7.57 10.49
CA GLU A 63 0.90 8.13 10.66
C GLU A 63 -0.05 7.42 9.68
N GLN A 64 -1.25 7.06 10.14
CA GLN A 64 -2.27 6.53 9.25
C GLN A 64 -2.80 7.67 8.36
N ILE A 65 -2.88 7.41 7.05
CA ILE A 65 -3.33 8.36 6.04
C ILE A 65 -4.52 7.76 5.27
N ASN A 66 -5.38 8.64 4.73
CA ASN A 66 -6.54 8.21 3.93
C ASN A 66 -6.29 8.27 2.42
N GLN A 67 -5.18 8.88 2.00
CA GLN A 67 -4.76 9.03 0.61
C GLN A 67 -3.25 8.82 0.54
N SER A 68 -2.77 8.22 -0.54
CA SER A 68 -1.35 7.99 -0.74
C SER A 68 -0.61 9.30 -0.98
N GLU A 69 0.53 9.48 -0.31
CA GLU A 69 1.44 10.60 -0.56
C GLU A 69 2.34 10.30 -1.78
N LEU A 70 2.67 9.03 -2.01
CA LEU A 70 3.44 8.58 -3.16
C LEU A 70 2.63 8.52 -4.47
N LEU A 71 1.33 8.22 -4.36
CA LEU A 71 0.41 8.07 -5.49
C LEU A 71 -0.85 8.93 -5.28
N PRO A 72 -0.74 10.26 -5.30
CA PRO A 72 -1.83 11.17 -4.93
C PRO A 72 -3.06 11.05 -5.82
N ASP A 73 -2.90 10.65 -7.08
CA ASP A 73 -4.00 10.50 -8.03
C ASP A 73 -4.70 9.13 -7.94
N LEU A 74 -4.22 8.23 -7.06
CA LEU A 74 -4.81 6.91 -6.88
C LEU A 74 -5.99 6.96 -5.93
N ASP A 75 -7.17 6.66 -6.45
CA ASP A 75 -8.37 6.38 -5.65
C ASP A 75 -8.24 5.01 -4.95
N ILE A 76 -7.95 5.06 -3.65
CA ILE A 76 -7.73 3.88 -2.80
C ILE A 76 -9.01 3.06 -2.64
N ASP A 77 -10.17 3.71 -2.52
CA ASP A 77 -11.46 3.03 -2.37
C ASP A 77 -11.83 2.30 -3.66
N LEU A 78 -11.57 2.92 -4.82
CA LEU A 78 -11.71 2.28 -6.11
C LEU A 78 -10.79 1.04 -6.21
N LEU A 79 -9.51 1.18 -5.85
CA LEU A 79 -8.57 0.06 -5.87
C LEU A 79 -9.06 -1.10 -4.99
N ALA A 80 -9.44 -0.81 -3.74
CA ALA A 80 -9.95 -1.81 -2.80
C ALA A 80 -11.20 -2.52 -3.34
N SER A 81 -12.14 -1.76 -3.91
CA SER A 81 -13.35 -2.33 -4.54
C SER A 81 -13.02 -3.26 -5.70
N CYS A 82 -12.00 -2.94 -6.50
CA CYS A 82 -11.56 -3.76 -7.63
C CYS A 82 -10.90 -5.06 -7.16
N VAL A 83 -10.09 -5.02 -6.10
CA VAL A 83 -9.44 -6.20 -5.52
C VAL A 83 -10.47 -7.23 -5.01
N LEU A 84 -11.63 -6.76 -4.53
CA LEU A 84 -12.72 -7.62 -4.05
C LEU A 84 -13.57 -8.23 -5.16
N MET A 85 -13.38 -7.84 -6.42
CA MET A 85 -14.14 -8.40 -7.53
C MET A 85 -13.69 -9.85 -7.82
N PRO A 86 -14.62 -10.80 -7.99
CA PRO A 86 -14.25 -12.20 -8.29
C PRO A 86 -13.54 -12.38 -9.63
N SER A 87 -13.78 -11.47 -10.58
CA SER A 87 -13.27 -11.52 -11.95
C SER A 87 -12.14 -10.51 -12.12
N ILE A 88 -10.93 -11.00 -12.36
CA ILE A 88 -9.76 -10.15 -12.60
C ILE A 88 -9.91 -9.28 -13.86
N ILE A 89 -10.68 -9.75 -14.86
CA ILE A 89 -10.95 -8.98 -16.08
C ILE A 89 -11.86 -7.79 -15.76
N ASP A 90 -12.90 -8.01 -14.96
CA ASP A 90 -13.83 -6.94 -14.55
C ASP A 90 -13.14 -5.95 -13.61
N ALA A 91 -12.36 -6.45 -12.64
CA ALA A 91 -11.54 -5.63 -11.74
C ALA A 91 -10.64 -4.67 -12.52
N ARG A 92 -9.87 -5.20 -13.48
CA ARG A 92 -8.96 -4.41 -14.30
C ARG A 92 -9.71 -3.40 -15.16
N THR A 93 -10.84 -3.79 -15.73
CA THR A 93 -11.67 -2.92 -16.57
C THR A 93 -12.26 -1.77 -15.76
N ALA A 94 -12.80 -2.07 -14.57
CA ALA A 94 -13.34 -1.07 -13.64
C ALA A 94 -12.26 -0.10 -13.17
N PHE A 95 -11.10 -0.62 -12.77
CA PHE A 95 -9.97 0.19 -12.34
C PHE A 95 -9.49 1.16 -13.44
N ILE A 96 -9.22 0.64 -14.65
CA ILE A 96 -8.78 1.48 -15.79
C ILE A 96 -9.83 2.54 -16.14
N LYS A 97 -11.12 2.22 -16.05
CA LYS A 97 -12.19 3.19 -16.31
C LYS A 97 -12.26 4.27 -15.23
N GLY A 98 -12.04 3.90 -13.97
CA GLY A 98 -12.11 4.84 -12.84
C GLY A 98 -10.95 5.83 -12.77
N ILE A 99 -9.75 5.42 -13.18
CA ILE A 99 -8.55 6.31 -13.21
C ILE A 99 -8.47 7.23 -14.44
N LYS A 100 -9.33 7.02 -15.46
CA LYS A 100 -9.37 7.82 -16.70
C LYS A 100 -10.30 9.04 -16.62
N LYS A 101 -10.73 9.43 -15.42
CA LYS A 101 -11.64 10.57 -15.22
C LYS A 101 -10.92 11.91 -15.34
#